data_AF-A0A7S2M8F7-F1
#
_entry.id   AF-A0A7S2M8F7-F1
#
_cell.length_a   1.000
_cell.length_b   1.000
_cell.length_c   1.000
_cell.angle_alpha   90.00
_cell.angle_beta   90.00
_cell.angle_gamma   90.00
#
_symmetry.space_group_name_H-M   'P 1'
#
loop_
_entity.id
_entity.type
_entity.pdbx_description
1 polymer ?
#
loop_
_entity_poly.entity_id
_entity_poly.type
_entity_poly.pdbx_seq_one_letter_code
_entity_poly.pdbx_strand_id
1 'polypeptide(L)'
;TGRSSSGAGVAPKAKAPSGKPTKQAVRALPRDTPLWIRLEDGDRPEQLSGMLDEALVVGIGQGAGKGFYKVADKALEVLLLPMGIDAEDIPTAVEYHDDPDRAAFPAVGLELEKLAPAKEGFCIASCPALGMWAVGVGAGA
;
A
#
# COMPACT_ATOMS: atom_id res chain seq x y z
N THR A 1 -22.14 -82.94 4.77
CA THR A 1 -22.80 -81.97 3.86
C THR A 1 -22.89 -80.63 4.56
N GLY A 2 -21.97 -79.72 4.29
CA GLY A 2 -21.97 -78.36 4.87
C GLY A 2 -21.56 -77.36 3.80
N ARG A 3 -22.45 -76.42 3.46
CA ARG A 3 -22.14 -75.26 2.62
C ARG A 3 -21.98 -74.05 3.52
N SER A 4 -20.77 -73.50 3.57
CA SER A 4 -20.50 -72.15 4.05
C SER A 4 -20.50 -71.20 2.86
N SER A 5 -21.34 -70.18 2.89
CA SER A 5 -21.38 -69.08 1.93
C SER A 5 -20.85 -67.81 2.60
N SER A 6 -19.63 -67.40 2.25
CA SER A 6 -19.08 -66.08 2.60
C SER A 6 -19.61 -65.02 1.64
N GLY A 7 -20.37 -64.06 2.18
CA GLY A 7 -20.78 -62.86 1.45
C GLY A 7 -19.70 -61.77 1.58
N ALA A 8 -19.22 -61.28 0.43
CA ALA A 8 -18.30 -60.14 0.35
C ALA A 8 -19.09 -58.82 0.39
N GLY A 9 -18.89 -58.03 1.45
CA GLY A 9 -19.43 -56.68 1.57
C GLY A 9 -18.62 -55.68 0.76
N VAL A 10 -19.28 -54.94 -0.14
CA VAL A 10 -18.69 -53.86 -0.93
C VAL A 10 -18.74 -52.56 -0.11
N ALA A 11 -17.59 -52.00 0.22
CA ALA A 11 -17.49 -50.73 0.94
C ALA A 11 -17.85 -49.53 0.04
N PRO A 12 -18.59 -48.52 0.55
CA PRO A 12 -18.94 -47.33 -0.23
C PRO A 12 -17.74 -46.38 -0.37
N LYS A 13 -17.49 -45.93 -1.61
CA LYS A 13 -16.48 -44.90 -1.93
C LYS A 13 -16.97 -43.53 -1.46
N ALA A 14 -16.28 -42.94 -0.49
CA ALA A 14 -16.51 -41.56 -0.07
C ALA A 14 -16.08 -40.58 -1.17
N LYS A 15 -16.99 -39.66 -1.53
CA LYS A 15 -16.78 -38.60 -2.52
C LYS A 15 -16.01 -37.45 -1.85
N ALA A 16 -14.83 -37.12 -2.37
CA ALA A 16 -14.04 -36.00 -1.85
C ALA A 16 -14.76 -34.66 -2.10
N PRO A 17 -14.76 -33.72 -1.14
CA PRO A 17 -15.37 -32.41 -1.31
C PRO A 17 -14.54 -31.55 -2.28
N SER A 18 -15.12 -31.21 -3.42
CA SER A 18 -14.58 -30.27 -4.41
C SER A 18 -14.89 -28.82 -4.02
N GLY A 19 -14.19 -28.29 -3.02
CA GLY A 19 -14.24 -26.86 -2.68
C GLY A 19 -13.41 -26.05 -3.69
N LYS A 20 -14.05 -25.14 -4.44
CA LYS A 20 -13.32 -24.16 -5.26
C LYS A 20 -12.49 -23.25 -4.34
N PRO A 21 -11.23 -22.94 -4.68
CA PRO A 21 -10.43 -22.01 -3.89
C PRO A 21 -11.10 -20.62 -3.92
N THR A 22 -11.56 -20.17 -2.76
CA THR A 22 -12.07 -18.82 -2.57
C THR A 22 -10.88 -17.86 -2.70
N LYS A 23 -10.89 -16.98 -3.72
CA LYS A 23 -9.90 -15.90 -3.83
C LYS A 23 -9.91 -15.11 -2.54
N GLN A 24 -8.87 -15.27 -1.72
CA GLN A 24 -8.68 -14.47 -0.52
C GLN A 24 -8.45 -13.03 -1.01
N ALA A 25 -9.36 -12.12 -0.66
CA ALA A 25 -9.25 -10.73 -1.03
C ALA A 25 -7.94 -10.18 -0.47
N VAL A 26 -7.05 -9.72 -1.35
CA VAL A 26 -5.81 -9.06 -0.95
C VAL A 26 -6.20 -7.82 -0.17
N ARG A 27 -5.71 -7.69 1.07
CA ARG A 27 -6.02 -6.53 1.92
C ARG A 27 -5.39 -5.30 1.30
N ALA A 28 -6.21 -4.30 0.97
CA ALA A 28 -5.76 -2.98 0.55
C ALA A 28 -5.36 -2.14 1.77
N LEU A 29 -4.63 -1.04 1.55
CA LEU A 29 -4.35 -0.07 2.60
C LEU A 29 -5.66 0.51 3.17
N PRO A 30 -5.75 0.73 4.49
CA PRO A 30 -6.82 1.54 5.08
C PRO A 30 -6.94 2.89 4.36
N ARG A 31 -8.17 3.27 4.04
CA ARG A 31 -8.45 4.57 3.39
C ARG A 31 -8.67 5.65 4.44
N ASP A 32 -8.31 6.88 4.10
CA ASP A 32 -8.50 8.08 4.92
C ASP A 32 -7.91 7.95 6.33
N THR A 33 -6.92 7.06 6.49
CA THR A 33 -6.24 6.75 7.75
C THR A 33 -4.74 6.99 7.53
N PRO A 34 -4.14 7.97 8.21
CA PRO A 34 -2.70 8.18 8.13
C PRO A 34 -1.96 7.00 8.77
N LEU A 35 -0.97 6.48 8.07
CA LEU A 35 -0.05 5.46 8.53
C LEU A 35 1.38 5.99 8.43
N TRP A 36 2.32 5.35 9.12
CA TRP A 36 3.73 5.72 9.06
C TRP A 36 4.52 4.57 8.44
N ILE A 37 5.46 4.93 7.57
CA ILE A 37 6.52 4.03 7.10
C ILE A 37 7.87 4.59 7.50
N ARG A 38 8.87 3.73 7.57
CA ARG A 38 10.26 4.08 7.86
C ARG A 38 11.18 3.42 6.83
N LEU A 39 12.03 4.19 6.18
CA LEU A 39 13.08 3.65 5.31
C LEU A 39 14.33 3.35 6.13
N GLU A 40 14.90 2.16 5.95
CA GLU A 40 16.16 1.76 6.55
C GLU A 40 17.36 2.51 5.93
N ASP A 41 18.44 2.63 6.70
CA ASP A 41 19.68 3.25 6.23
C ASP A 41 20.30 2.43 5.09
N GLY A 42 20.37 3.02 3.90
CA GLY A 42 20.97 2.42 2.69
C GLY A 42 20.00 2.11 1.56
N ASP A 43 18.71 2.00 1.85
CA ASP A 43 17.65 1.77 0.84
C ASP A 43 17.02 3.08 0.33
N ARG A 44 17.52 4.23 0.79
CA ARG A 44 16.99 5.55 0.46
C ARG A 44 17.32 5.94 -0.99
N PRO A 45 16.31 6.22 -1.84
CA PRO A 45 16.55 6.72 -3.19
C PRO A 45 17.15 8.13 -3.13
N GLU A 46 17.94 8.48 -4.15
CA GLU A 46 18.67 9.75 -4.23
C GLU A 46 17.73 10.96 -4.12
N GLN A 47 16.52 10.85 -4.68
CA GLN A 47 15.48 11.87 -4.65
C GLN A 47 14.99 12.19 -3.23
N LEU A 48 15.15 11.26 -2.28
CA LEU A 48 14.78 11.44 -0.87
C LEU A 48 16.01 11.68 0.01
N SER A 49 17.21 11.81 -0.58
CA SER A 49 18.43 12.06 0.16
C SER A 49 18.32 13.35 0.98
N GLY A 50 18.73 13.29 2.26
CA GLY A 50 18.62 14.42 3.18
C GLY A 50 17.22 14.65 3.77
N MET A 51 16.23 13.83 3.43
CA MET A 51 14.91 13.85 4.08
C MET A 51 14.87 12.94 5.31
N LEU A 52 13.83 13.07 6.14
CA LEU A 52 13.56 12.23 7.30
C LEU A 52 13.41 10.75 6.91
N ASP A 53 13.72 9.85 7.84
CA ASP A 53 13.59 8.40 7.63
C ASP A 53 12.13 7.95 7.59
N GLU A 54 11.25 8.73 8.22
CA GLU A 54 9.84 8.41 8.38
C GLU A 54 8.98 9.26 7.46
N ALA A 55 7.93 8.65 6.91
CA ALA A 55 6.96 9.32 6.07
C ALA A 55 5.54 8.95 6.42
N LEU A 56 4.66 9.94 6.27
CA LEU A 56 3.22 9.77 6.38
C LEU A 56 2.68 9.13 5.09
N VAL A 57 1.89 8.08 5.23
CA VAL A 57 1.21 7.38 4.14
C VAL A 57 -0.29 7.58 4.29
N VAL A 58 -0.95 8.01 3.22
CA VAL A 58 -2.41 8.13 3.18
C VAL A 58 -2.95 7.39 1.97
N GLY A 59 -3.79 6.38 2.22
CA GLY A 59 -4.55 5.70 1.17
C GLY A 59 -5.88 6.42 0.91
N ILE A 60 -6.29 6.55 -0.35
CA ILE A 60 -7.63 7.06 -0.73
C ILE A 60 -8.49 6.02 -1.45
N GLY A 61 -9.79 6.06 -1.17
CA GLY A 61 -10.77 5.14 -1.77
C GLY A 61 -10.96 5.36 -3.27
N GLN A 62 -11.40 4.31 -3.97
CA GLN A 62 -11.83 4.42 -5.37
C GLN A 62 -12.97 5.44 -5.51
N GLY A 63 -12.84 6.37 -6.46
CA GLY A 63 -13.86 7.38 -6.75
C GLY A 63 -13.58 8.78 -6.19
N ALA A 64 -12.52 8.96 -5.39
CA ALA A 64 -12.06 10.27 -4.93
C ALA A 64 -11.31 11.07 -6.01
N GLY A 65 -11.85 11.18 -7.22
CA GLY A 65 -11.35 12.09 -8.27
C GLY A 65 -9.98 11.76 -8.88
N LYS A 66 -9.69 12.38 -10.02
CA LYS A 66 -8.52 12.11 -10.89
C LYS A 66 -7.20 12.75 -10.43
N GLY A 67 -6.79 12.63 -9.17
CA GLY A 67 -5.51 13.26 -8.79
C GLY A 67 -4.89 12.75 -7.50
N PHE A 68 -3.84 11.93 -7.65
CA PHE A 68 -2.92 11.56 -6.58
C PHE A 68 -2.30 12.80 -5.89
N TYR A 69 -2.06 13.87 -6.65
CA TYR A 69 -1.49 15.13 -6.17
C TYR A 69 -2.26 15.76 -5.01
N LYS A 70 -3.60 15.82 -5.11
CA LYS A 70 -4.44 16.42 -4.05
C LYS A 70 -4.32 15.69 -2.71
N VAL A 71 -3.93 14.42 -2.73
CA VAL A 71 -3.80 13.61 -1.51
C VAL A 71 -2.47 13.86 -0.85
N ALA A 72 -1.40 13.93 -1.66
CA ALA A 72 -0.09 14.24 -1.16
C ALA A 72 -0.04 15.69 -0.61
N ASP A 73 -0.78 16.63 -1.23
CA ASP A 73 -1.03 17.97 -0.70
C ASP A 73 -1.64 17.92 0.71
N LYS A 74 -2.70 17.12 0.89
CA LYS A 74 -3.39 16.99 2.18
C LYS A 74 -2.50 16.37 3.26
N ALA A 75 -1.69 15.38 2.90
CA ALA A 75 -0.73 14.80 3.83
C ALA A 75 0.32 15.82 4.29
N LEU A 76 0.78 16.68 3.37
CA LEU A 76 1.73 17.75 3.69
C LEU A 76 1.07 18.88 4.47
N GLU A 77 -0.15 19.30 4.16
CA GLU A 77 -0.89 20.29 4.96
C GLU A 77 -0.93 19.91 6.45
N VAL A 78 -1.13 18.61 6.75
CA VAL A 78 -1.14 18.11 8.15
C VAL A 78 0.21 18.31 8.85
N LEU A 79 1.32 18.25 8.12
CA LEU A 79 2.67 18.42 8.67
C LEU A 79 3.12 19.89 8.68
N LEU A 80 2.78 20.65 7.64
CA LEU A 80 3.31 21.99 7.36
C LEU A 80 2.55 23.10 8.08
N LEU A 81 1.22 23.00 8.18
CA LEU A 81 0.41 24.05 8.82
C LEU A 81 0.78 24.23 10.30
N PRO A 82 1.00 23.17 11.11
CA PRO A 82 1.45 23.33 12.49
C PRO A 82 2.85 23.94 12.62
N MET A 83 3.67 23.88 11.57
CA MET A 83 5.02 24.46 11.52
C MET A 83 5.01 25.95 11.10
N GLY A 84 3.84 26.52 10.80
CA GLY A 84 3.70 27.93 10.42
C GLY A 84 4.01 28.21 8.95
N ILE A 85 4.01 27.18 8.08
CA ILE A 85 4.05 27.38 6.63
C ILE A 85 2.63 27.62 6.13
N ASP A 86 2.44 28.74 5.44
CA ASP A 86 1.16 29.09 4.85
C ASP A 86 0.81 28.16 3.68
N ALA A 87 -0.48 27.83 3.52
CA ALA A 87 -0.95 26.94 2.48
C ALA A 87 -0.59 27.40 1.05
N GLU A 88 -0.37 28.70 0.88
CA GLU A 88 0.00 29.34 -0.40
C GLU A 88 1.46 29.04 -0.80
N ASP A 89 2.33 28.78 0.17
CA ASP A 89 3.76 28.50 -0.07
C ASP A 89 4.01 27.02 -0.37
N ILE A 90 3.12 26.13 0.09
CA ILE A 90 3.21 24.67 -0.07
C ILE A 90 3.47 24.26 -1.53
N PRO A 91 2.73 24.74 -2.56
CA PRO A 91 2.92 24.29 -3.94
C PRO A 91 4.30 24.62 -4.54
N THR A 92 5.01 25.60 -3.98
CA THR A 92 6.35 25.99 -4.46
C THR A 92 7.48 25.28 -3.73
N ALA A 93 7.20 24.76 -2.53
CA ALA A 93 8.16 24.06 -1.69
C ALA A 93 8.15 22.54 -1.87
N VAL A 94 7.25 22.00 -2.70
CA VAL A 94 6.97 20.57 -2.79
C VAL A 94 7.20 20.04 -4.21
N GLU A 95 7.92 18.94 -4.30
CA GLU A 95 8.14 18.17 -5.52
C GLU A 95 7.36 16.85 -5.47
N TYR A 96 6.68 16.51 -6.57
CA TYR A 96 5.86 15.30 -6.69
C TYR A 96 6.52 14.29 -7.61
N HIS A 97 6.56 13.04 -7.16
CA HIS A 97 7.15 11.91 -7.87
C HIS A 97 6.13 10.79 -7.99
N ASP A 98 5.53 10.63 -9.17
CA ASP A 98 4.60 9.54 -9.43
C ASP A 98 5.36 8.24 -9.73
N ASP A 99 4.92 7.15 -9.10
CA ASP A 99 5.47 5.82 -9.32
C ASP A 99 4.34 4.77 -9.38
N PRO A 100 3.57 4.76 -10.48
CA PRO A 100 2.44 3.84 -10.64
C PRO A 100 2.88 2.36 -10.64
N ASP A 101 4.11 2.10 -11.09
CA ASP A 101 4.67 0.75 -11.25
C ASP A 101 5.65 0.36 -10.12
N ARG A 102 5.89 1.24 -9.14
CA ARG A 102 6.86 1.04 -8.05
C ARG A 102 8.31 0.83 -8.51
N ALA A 103 8.66 1.38 -9.67
CA ALA A 103 9.95 1.18 -10.32
C ALA A 103 10.99 2.20 -9.87
N ALA A 104 10.57 3.44 -9.59
CA ALA A 104 11.47 4.52 -9.19
C ALA A 104 11.79 4.49 -7.69
N PHE A 105 10.87 4.01 -6.86
CA PHE A 105 10.99 4.00 -5.40
C PHE A 105 10.72 2.58 -4.83
N PRO A 106 11.54 1.57 -5.18
CA PRO A 106 11.31 0.19 -4.77
C PRO A 106 11.31 0.01 -3.25
N ALA A 107 12.16 0.75 -2.53
CA ALA A 107 12.21 0.71 -1.06
C ALA A 107 10.90 1.18 -0.41
N VAL A 108 10.30 2.25 -0.94
CA VAL A 108 8.98 2.73 -0.49
C VAL A 108 7.91 1.67 -0.76
N GLY A 109 7.94 1.05 -1.95
CA GLY A 109 7.06 -0.06 -2.29
C GLY A 109 7.15 -1.24 -1.30
N LEU A 110 8.36 -1.60 -0.87
CA LEU A 110 8.58 -2.66 0.12
C LEU A 110 7.99 -2.31 1.50
N GLU A 111 8.17 -1.07 1.97
CA GLU A 111 7.56 -0.64 3.24
C GLU A 111 6.02 -0.63 3.17
N LEU A 112 5.46 -0.18 2.05
CA LEU A 112 4.01 -0.22 1.83
C LEU A 112 3.46 -1.66 1.82
N GLU A 113 4.23 -2.62 1.30
CA GLU A 113 3.84 -4.04 1.29
C GLU A 113 3.75 -4.65 2.70
N LYS A 114 4.53 -4.12 3.66
CA LYS A 114 4.41 -4.51 5.08
C LYS A 114 3.09 -4.04 5.69
N LEU A 115 2.57 -2.90 5.24
CA LEU A 115 1.29 -2.36 5.69
C LEU A 115 0.10 -3.06 5.04
N ALA A 116 0.20 -3.34 3.74
CA ALA A 116 -0.83 -4.05 3.00
C ALA A 116 -0.25 -4.83 1.81
N PRO A 117 -0.65 -6.10 1.59
CA PRO A 117 -0.15 -6.92 0.49
C PRO A 117 -0.59 -6.46 -0.92
N ALA A 118 -1.46 -5.44 -1.01
CA ALA A 118 -1.92 -4.92 -2.29
C ALA A 118 -0.83 -4.09 -2.99
N LYS A 119 -0.59 -4.40 -4.27
CA LYS A 119 0.32 -3.65 -5.14
C LYS A 119 -0.40 -2.49 -5.82
N GLU A 120 -0.58 -1.42 -5.07
CA GLU A 120 -1.13 -0.14 -5.53
C GLU A 120 -0.01 0.83 -5.93
N GLY A 121 -0.24 1.61 -6.98
CA GLY A 121 0.64 2.71 -7.36
C GLY A 121 0.59 3.84 -6.32
N PHE A 122 1.64 4.64 -6.28
CA PHE A 122 1.73 5.74 -5.32
C PHE A 122 2.39 6.99 -5.92
N CYS A 123 2.20 8.11 -5.24
CA CYS A 123 2.85 9.38 -5.52
C CYS A 123 3.57 9.82 -4.24
N ILE A 124 4.82 10.26 -4.36
CA ILE A 124 5.58 10.83 -3.26
C ILE A 124 5.55 12.33 -3.40
N ALA A 125 5.18 13.04 -2.33
CA ALA A 125 5.41 14.47 -2.23
C ALA A 125 6.54 14.73 -1.25
N SER A 126 7.52 15.51 -1.70
CA SER A 126 8.75 15.79 -0.98
C SER A 126 8.97 17.28 -0.82
N CYS A 127 9.41 17.71 0.34
CA CYS A 127 9.72 19.10 0.66
C CYS A 127 11.18 19.21 1.10
N PRO A 128 12.12 19.44 0.18
CA PRO A 128 13.55 19.51 0.48
C PRO A 128 13.89 20.60 1.50
N ALA A 129 13.19 21.74 1.45
CA ALA A 129 13.41 22.86 2.37
C ALA A 129 13.23 22.49 3.85
N LEU A 130 12.40 21.47 4.13
CA LEU A 130 12.14 20.97 5.48
C LEU A 130 12.66 19.56 5.72
N GLY A 131 13.24 18.93 4.70
CA GLY A 131 13.65 17.53 4.76
C GLY A 131 12.48 16.57 5.02
N MET A 132 11.25 16.88 4.60
CA MET A 132 10.07 16.05 4.86
C MET A 132 9.51 15.43 3.59
N TRP A 133 8.79 14.31 3.72
CA TRP A 133 8.10 13.68 2.61
C TRP A 133 6.90 12.85 3.09
N ALA A 134 5.98 12.59 2.16
CA ALA A 134 4.77 11.83 2.37
C ALA A 134 4.41 11.02 1.12
N VAL A 135 3.58 9.99 1.30
CA VAL A 135 3.16 9.07 0.25
C VAL A 135 1.64 9.04 0.13
N GLY A 136 1.13 9.39 -1.04
CA GLY A 136 -0.27 9.18 -1.41
C GLY A 136 -0.42 7.85 -2.16
N VAL A 137 -1.27 6.95 -1.66
CA VAL A 137 -1.53 5.65 -2.31
C VAL A 137 -2.96 5.62 -2.86
N GLY A 138 -3.09 5.23 -4.12
CA GLY A 138 -4.41 5.06 -4.74
C GLY A 138 -4.45 3.82 -5.62
N ALA A 139 -5.62 3.20 -5.66
CA ALA A 139 -5.89 2.18 -6.65
C ALA A 139 -5.89 2.85 -8.02
N GLY A 140 -4.97 2.46 -8.90
CA GLY A 140 -4.96 2.91 -10.30
C GLY A 140 -6.38 2.80 -10.89
N ALA A 141 -6.82 3.88 -11.53
CA ALA A 141 -8.14 3.97 -12.16
C ALA A 141 -8.28 2.94 -13.30
#